data_AF-A0A6G1IJC8-F1
#
_entry.id   AF-A0A6G1IJC8-F1
#
_cell.length_a   1.000
_cell.length_b   1.000
_cell.length_c   1.000
_cell.angle_alpha   90.00
_cell.angle_beta   90.00
_cell.angle_gamma   90.00
#
_symmetry.space_group_name_H-M   'P 1'
#
loop_
_entity.id
_entity.type
_entity.pdbx_description
1 polymer ?
#
loop_
_entity_poly.entity_id
_entity_poly.type
_entity_poly.pdbx_seq_one_letter_code
_entity_poly.pdbx_strand_id
1 'polypeptide(L)'
;KLMRKSFRKLLITLECSFTQLIKEAKIIVYKHALIRAYNTKLKVQIETLTKRRSRKRKRIQQGGTIEYGKASAQVAAEALAALQPSKKARHGEGHQNAQPGVRRCGNCGRTGHNARTCKQDAEESSESDESTVYIGSLFGSDDNS
;
A
#
# COMPACT_ATOMS: atom_id res chain seq x y z
N LYS A 1 -55.88 38.08 -30.79
CA LYS A 1 -55.50 36.66 -30.97
C LYS A 1 -53.98 36.42 -30.93
N LEU A 2 -53.14 37.31 -31.46
CA LEU A 2 -51.66 37.17 -31.49
C LEU A 2 -51.01 37.11 -30.09
N MET A 3 -51.38 38.03 -29.19
CA MET A 3 -50.81 38.11 -27.84
C MET A 3 -50.98 36.80 -27.06
N ARG A 4 -52.18 36.19 -27.09
CA ARG A 4 -52.46 34.90 -26.44
C ARG A 4 -51.65 33.72 -27.00
N LYS A 5 -51.14 33.80 -28.23
CA LYS A 5 -50.24 32.78 -28.79
C LYS A 5 -48.81 33.00 -28.30
N SER A 6 -48.37 34.25 -28.21
CA SER A 6 -47.05 34.62 -27.67
C SER A 6 -46.90 34.19 -26.20
N PHE A 7 -47.89 34.52 -25.36
CA PHE A 7 -47.89 34.11 -23.94
C PHE A 7 -47.83 32.59 -23.77
N ARG A 8 -48.56 31.82 -24.59
CA ARG A 8 -48.51 30.35 -24.54
C ARG A 8 -47.16 29.78 -24.94
N LYS A 9 -46.52 30.34 -25.97
CA LYS A 9 -45.17 29.93 -26.36
C LYS A 9 -44.17 30.18 -25.23
N LEU A 10 -44.24 31.35 -24.60
CA LEU A 10 -43.36 31.72 -23.48
C LEU A 10 -43.54 30.79 -22.28
N LEU A 11 -44.79 30.43 -21.94
CA LEU A 11 -45.08 29.50 -20.87
C LEU A 11 -44.49 28.11 -21.14
N ILE A 12 -44.67 27.58 -22.35
CA ILE A 12 -44.13 26.27 -22.76
C ILE A 12 -42.59 26.28 -22.71
N THR A 13 -41.95 27.36 -23.16
CA THR A 13 -40.48 27.46 -23.10
C THR A 13 -39.96 27.50 -21.67
N LEU A 14 -40.70 28.16 -20.77
CA LEU A 14 -40.36 28.25 -19.36
C LEU A 14 -40.53 26.89 -18.66
N GLU A 15 -41.63 26.18 -18.91
CA GLU A 15 -41.84 24.83 -18.38
C GLU A 15 -40.75 23.87 -18.87
N CYS A 16 -40.39 23.94 -20.16
CA CYS A 16 -39.33 23.13 -20.73
C CYS A 16 -37.98 23.40 -20.04
N SER A 17 -37.59 24.67 -19.86
CA SER A 17 -36.32 25.01 -19.19
C SER A 17 -36.29 24.59 -17.72
N PHE A 18 -37.40 24.72 -16.98
CA PHE A 18 -37.50 24.21 -15.61
C PHE A 18 -37.36 22.69 -15.54
N THR A 19 -38.00 21.94 -16.45
CA THR A 19 -37.85 20.48 -16.47
C THR A 19 -36.42 20.04 -16.77
N GLN A 20 -35.71 20.76 -17.63
CA GLN A 20 -34.28 20.52 -17.90
C GLN A 20 -33.45 20.78 -16.63
N LEU A 21 -33.67 21.91 -15.96
CA LEU A 21 -32.96 22.25 -14.72
C LEU A 21 -33.16 21.19 -13.63
N ILE A 22 -34.38 20.68 -13.47
CA ILE A 22 -34.68 19.62 -12.49
C ILE A 22 -33.93 18.33 -12.84
N LYS A 23 -33.84 17.96 -14.13
CA LYS A 23 -33.10 16.77 -14.57
C LYS A 23 -31.61 16.90 -14.24
N GLU A 24 -31.01 18.04 -14.56
CA GLU A 24 -29.59 18.29 -14.26
C GLU A 24 -29.33 18.32 -12.74
N ALA A 25 -30.19 18.97 -11.96
CA ALA A 25 -30.08 19.00 -10.51
C ALA A 25 -30.09 17.58 -9.90
N LYS A 26 -30.92 16.67 -10.42
CA LYS A 26 -30.94 15.26 -9.98
C LYS A 26 -29.59 14.57 -10.23
N ILE A 27 -28.99 14.78 -11.40
CA ILE A 27 -27.68 14.20 -11.75
C ILE A 27 -26.60 14.74 -10.82
N ILE A 28 -26.61 16.05 -10.54
CA ILE A 28 -25.65 16.69 -9.64
C ILE A 28 -25.78 16.11 -8.23
N VAL A 29 -26.99 15.95 -7.70
CA VAL A 29 -27.22 15.39 -6.37
C VAL A 29 -26.68 13.95 -6.27
N TYR A 30 -26.95 13.12 -7.27
CA TYR A 30 -26.42 11.75 -7.32
C TYR A 30 -24.89 11.73 -7.31
N LYS A 31 -24.26 12.50 -8.21
CA LYS A 31 -22.79 12.61 -8.29
C LYS A 31 -22.19 13.15 -6.98
N HIS A 32 -22.82 14.14 -6.37
CA HIS A 32 -22.38 14.72 -5.11
C HIS A 32 -22.44 13.71 -3.95
N ALA A 33 -23.48 12.88 -3.90
CA ALA A 33 -23.57 11.81 -2.90
C ALA A 33 -22.43 10.79 -3.05
N LEU A 34 -22.10 10.38 -4.28
CA LEU A 34 -20.98 9.48 -4.56
C LEU A 34 -19.64 10.10 -4.17
N ILE A 35 -19.39 11.34 -4.60
CA ILE A 35 -18.17 12.07 -4.28
C ILE A 35 -18.03 12.22 -2.76
N ARG A 36 -19.13 12.52 -2.06
CA ARG A 36 -19.12 12.63 -0.59
C ARG A 36 -18.75 11.31 0.07
N ALA A 37 -19.32 10.18 -0.36
CA ALA A 37 -18.99 8.85 0.16
C ALA A 37 -17.53 8.46 -0.11
N TYR A 38 -17.00 8.78 -1.29
CA TYR A 38 -15.60 8.55 -1.61
C TYR A 38 -14.67 9.40 -0.75
N ASN A 39 -15.00 10.69 -0.57
CA ASN A 39 -14.24 11.59 0.28
C ASN A 39 -14.22 11.16 1.76
N THR A 40 -15.34 10.66 2.30
CA THR A 40 -15.36 10.15 3.68
C THR A 40 -14.47 8.93 3.81
N LYS A 41 -14.52 7.98 2.86
CA LYS A 41 -13.64 6.80 2.82
C LYS A 41 -12.17 7.20 2.80
N LEU A 42 -11.78 8.12 1.91
CA LEU A 42 -10.39 8.58 1.82
C LEU A 42 -9.94 9.28 3.11
N LYS A 43 -10.77 10.14 3.70
CA LYS A 43 -10.45 10.81 4.97
C LYS A 43 -10.21 9.81 6.09
N VAL A 44 -11.06 8.80 6.23
CA VAL A 44 -10.88 7.71 7.21
C VAL A 44 -9.59 6.94 6.93
N GLN A 45 -9.28 6.63 5.68
CA GLN A 45 -8.03 5.97 5.32
C GLN A 45 -6.79 6.81 5.69
N ILE A 46 -6.80 8.12 5.43
CA ILE A 46 -5.71 9.02 5.83
C ILE A 46 -5.60 9.07 7.35
N GLU A 47 -6.71 9.18 8.07
CA GLU A 47 -6.72 9.21 9.54
C GLU A 47 -6.15 7.90 10.14
N THR A 48 -6.53 6.75 9.60
CA THR A 48 -5.99 5.45 10.07
C THR A 48 -4.49 5.32 9.79
N LEU A 49 -4.03 5.72 8.61
CA LEU A 49 -2.61 5.69 8.26
C LEU A 49 -1.79 6.67 9.08
N THR A 50 -2.28 7.89 9.29
CA THR A 50 -1.62 8.90 10.14
C THR A 50 -1.55 8.44 11.59
N LYS A 51 -2.63 7.90 12.15
CA LYS A 51 -2.62 7.26 13.49
C LYS A 51 -1.62 6.11 13.56
N ARG A 52 -1.57 5.23 12.55
CA ARG A 52 -0.60 4.11 12.48
C ARG A 52 0.84 4.62 12.46
N ARG A 53 1.14 5.62 11.63
CA ARG A 53 2.47 6.26 11.54
C ARG A 53 2.85 6.89 12.87
N SER A 54 1.94 7.61 13.52
CA SER A 54 2.14 8.20 14.84
C SER A 54 2.44 7.14 15.91
N ARG A 55 1.66 6.06 15.98
CA ARG A 55 1.92 4.93 16.89
C ARG A 55 3.29 4.30 16.65
N LYS A 56 3.68 4.08 15.38
CA LYS A 56 5.01 3.56 15.03
C LYS A 56 6.12 4.51 15.49
N ARG A 57 5.97 5.82 15.25
CA ARG A 57 6.93 6.83 15.70
C ARG A 57 7.08 6.82 17.23
N LYS A 58 5.96 6.80 17.97
CA LYS A 58 5.99 6.72 19.44
C LYS A 58 6.67 5.45 19.94
N ARG A 59 6.39 4.29 19.34
CA ARG A 59 7.07 3.02 19.69
C ARG A 59 8.58 3.09 19.47
N ILE A 60 9.03 3.66 18.35
CA ILE A 60 10.47 3.82 18.07
C ILE A 60 11.09 4.81 19.06
N GLN A 61 10.41 5.92 19.39
CA GLN A 61 10.90 6.91 20.33
C GLN A 61 10.98 6.37 21.78
N GLN A 62 9.98 5.59 22.21
CA GLN A 62 9.96 4.95 23.53
C GLN A 62 10.92 3.74 23.62
N GLY A 63 11.20 3.07 22.50
CA GLY A 63 12.22 2.04 22.39
C GLY A 63 13.65 2.55 22.47
N GLY A 64 13.84 3.87 22.62
CA GLY A 64 15.13 4.52 22.73
C GLY A 64 15.83 4.68 21.38
N THR A 65 16.69 5.69 21.27
CA THR A 65 17.74 5.72 20.25
C THR A 65 18.51 4.41 20.37
N ILE A 66 18.47 3.56 19.33
CA ILE A 66 19.51 2.53 19.18
C ILE A 66 20.79 3.35 18.97
N GLU A 67 21.46 3.70 20.07
CA GLU A 67 22.70 4.45 20.08
C GLU A 67 23.74 3.48 19.53
N TYR A 68 23.79 3.42 18.20
CA TYR A 68 24.67 2.55 17.43
C TYR A 68 26.10 2.62 17.98
N GLY A 69 26.51 3.81 18.47
CA GLY A 69 27.79 4.06 19.14
C GLY A 69 28.07 3.21 20.39
N LYS A 70 27.09 2.97 21.29
CA LYS A 70 27.32 2.15 22.49
C LYS A 70 27.43 0.66 22.15
N ALA A 71 26.55 0.17 21.28
CA ALA A 71 26.62 -1.21 20.81
C ALA A 71 27.88 -1.46 19.98
N SER A 72 28.28 -0.53 19.11
CA SER A 72 29.53 -0.64 18.34
C SER A 72 30.77 -0.51 19.21
N ALA A 73 30.75 0.33 20.25
CA ALA A 73 31.85 0.44 21.21
C ALA A 73 31.99 -0.81 22.08
N GLN A 74 30.87 -1.44 22.47
CA GLN A 74 30.88 -2.72 23.17
C GLN A 74 31.42 -3.84 22.28
N VAL A 75 30.98 -3.92 21.02
CA VAL A 75 31.51 -4.89 20.03
C VAL A 75 32.99 -4.64 19.75
N ALA A 76 33.44 -3.38 19.68
CA ALA A 76 34.85 -3.05 19.52
C ALA A 76 35.68 -3.39 20.76
N ALA A 77 35.16 -3.15 21.97
CA ALA A 77 35.80 -3.51 23.23
C ALA A 77 35.90 -5.03 23.41
N GLU A 78 34.84 -5.77 23.07
CA GLU A 78 34.83 -7.24 23.07
C GLU A 78 35.79 -7.81 22.02
N ALA A 79 35.88 -7.21 20.84
CA ALA A 79 36.86 -7.59 19.82
C ALA A 79 38.30 -7.36 20.29
N LEU A 80 38.58 -6.24 20.97
CA LEU A 80 39.88 -5.96 21.58
C LEU A 80 40.20 -6.90 22.76
N ALA A 81 39.19 -7.30 23.54
CA ALA A 81 39.35 -8.29 24.61
C ALA A 81 39.62 -9.71 24.07
N ALA A 82 39.00 -10.07 22.93
CA ALA A 82 39.21 -11.36 22.26
C ALA A 82 40.62 -11.50 21.62
N LEU A 83 41.34 -10.40 21.44
CA LEU A 83 42.73 -10.37 20.96
C LEU A 83 43.77 -10.62 22.07
N GLN A 84 43.37 -10.77 23.34
CA GLN A 84 44.30 -11.12 24.41
C GLN A 84 44.55 -12.64 24.44
N PRO A 85 45.79 -13.11 24.19
CA PRO A 85 46.10 -14.53 24.20
C PRO A 85 46.24 -15.01 25.65
N SER A 86 45.13 -15.44 26.25
CA SER A 86 45.20 -16.17 27.51
C SER A 86 45.60 -17.62 27.25
N LYS A 87 46.84 -17.94 27.64
CA LYS A 87 47.30 -19.33 27.79
C LYS A 87 46.50 -19.95 28.95
N LYS A 88 45.52 -20.80 28.66
CA LYS A 88 45.14 -21.93 29.52
C LYS A 88 44.23 -22.92 28.82
N ALA A 89 44.34 -24.16 29.32
CA ALA A 89 43.98 -25.43 28.71
C ALA A 89 42.60 -25.50 28.06
N ARG A 90 42.59 -26.24 26.96
CA ARG A 90 41.42 -26.80 26.28
C ARG A 90 40.60 -27.63 27.28
N HIS A 91 39.43 -27.13 27.66
CA HIS A 91 38.28 -27.98 28.00
C HIS A 91 37.08 -27.43 27.24
N GLY A 92 36.80 -28.06 26.10
CA GLY A 92 35.63 -27.78 25.31
C GLY A 92 34.44 -28.55 25.86
N GLU A 93 33.59 -27.87 26.61
CA GLU A 93 32.19 -28.27 26.82
C GLU A 93 31.31 -27.14 26.34
N GLY A 94 31.35 -26.93 25.03
CA GLY A 94 30.44 -26.05 24.31
C GLY A 94 29.19 -26.84 23.94
N HIS A 95 28.07 -26.48 24.59
CA HIS A 95 26.69 -26.68 24.17
C HIS A 95 26.51 -27.43 22.85
N GLN A 96 26.23 -28.72 22.95
CA GLN A 96 25.86 -29.53 21.81
C GLN A 96 24.47 -29.15 21.30
N ASN A 97 24.47 -28.61 20.08
CA ASN A 97 23.52 -28.98 19.01
C ASN A 97 22.07 -28.46 19.12
N ALA A 98 21.88 -27.14 19.02
CA ALA A 98 20.78 -26.67 18.18
C ALA A 98 21.21 -26.90 16.72
N GLN A 99 20.98 -28.13 16.23
CA GLN A 99 21.19 -28.49 14.83
C GLN A 99 20.58 -27.39 13.95
N PRO A 100 21.32 -26.81 12.99
CA PRO A 100 20.70 -25.98 11.97
C PRO A 100 19.73 -26.89 11.21
N GLY A 101 18.44 -26.82 11.57
CA GLY A 101 17.41 -27.66 10.97
C GLY A 101 17.53 -27.58 9.46
N VAL A 102 17.59 -28.74 8.81
CA VAL A 102 17.77 -28.83 7.35
C VAL A 102 16.77 -27.89 6.69
N ARG A 103 17.27 -26.91 5.92
CA ARG A 103 16.42 -25.90 5.29
C ARG A 103 15.44 -26.61 4.35
N ARG A 104 14.15 -26.47 4.65
CA ARG A 104 13.04 -26.97 3.84
C ARG A 104 12.56 -25.88 2.90
N CYS A 105 12.14 -26.29 1.70
CA CYS A 105 11.48 -25.42 0.74
C CYS A 105 10.19 -24.85 1.34
N GLY A 106 9.98 -23.54 1.21
CA GLY A 106 8.76 -22.87 1.70
C GLY A 106 7.48 -23.28 0.96
N ASN A 107 7.59 -23.73 -0.29
CA ASN A 107 6.43 -24.17 -1.08
C ASN A 107 6.07 -25.65 -0.85
N CYS A 108 7.05 -26.54 -0.86
CA CYS A 108 6.79 -27.99 -0.84
C CYS A 108 7.28 -28.73 0.42
N GLY A 109 7.97 -28.04 1.34
CA GLY A 109 8.48 -28.63 2.59
C GLY A 109 9.61 -29.66 2.44
N ARG A 110 10.04 -29.97 1.21
CA ARG A 110 11.15 -30.89 0.92
C ARG A 110 12.50 -30.19 1.06
N THR A 111 13.55 -30.96 1.34
CA THR A 111 14.93 -30.46 1.45
C THR A 111 15.63 -30.52 0.09
N GLY A 112 16.76 -29.82 -0.08
CA GLY A 112 17.56 -29.85 -1.31
C GLY A 112 17.24 -28.77 -2.35
N HIS A 113 16.18 -27.97 -2.15
CA HIS A 113 15.89 -26.79 -2.97
C HIS A 113 15.16 -25.72 -2.13
N ASN A 114 15.09 -24.49 -2.65
CA ASN A 114 14.36 -23.39 -2.01
C ASN A 114 13.08 -23.09 -2.82
N ALA A 115 12.16 -22.31 -2.27
CA ALA A 115 10.90 -21.92 -2.93
C ALA A 115 11.15 -21.37 -4.35
N ARG A 116 12.22 -20.60 -4.57
CA ARG A 116 12.58 -20.04 -5.87
C ARG A 116 12.93 -21.08 -6.96
N THR A 117 13.31 -22.29 -6.56
CA THR A 117 13.67 -23.39 -7.48
C THR A 117 12.71 -24.58 -7.36
N CYS A 118 11.55 -24.36 -6.74
CA CYS A 118 10.52 -25.37 -6.59
C CYS A 118 9.85 -25.65 -7.95
N LYS A 119 9.84 -26.92 -8.36
CA LYS A 119 9.19 -27.35 -9.61
C LYS A 119 7.69 -27.63 -9.47
N GLN A 120 7.12 -27.49 -8.27
CA GLN A 120 5.68 -27.71 -8.03
C GLN A 120 4.80 -26.53 -8.43
N ASP A 121 5.38 -25.36 -8.69
CA ASP A 121 4.61 -24.16 -9.09
C ASP A 121 4.27 -24.14 -10.59
N ALA A 122 4.59 -25.22 -11.32
CA ALA A 122 4.40 -25.31 -12.76
C ALA A 122 3.11 -26.04 -13.18
N GLU A 123 2.34 -26.60 -12.25
CA GLU A 123 1.15 -27.42 -12.53
C GLU A 123 -0.09 -26.88 -11.83
N GLU A 124 -0.46 -25.64 -12.14
CA GLU A 124 -1.88 -25.25 -12.25
C GLU A 124 -1.98 -24.02 -13.16
N SER A 125 -1.77 -24.26 -14.45
CA SER A 125 -2.09 -23.35 -15.55
C SER A 125 -3.14 -24.03 -16.42
N SER A 126 -4.41 -23.64 -16.26
CA SER A 126 -5.40 -23.75 -17.34
C SER A 126 -6.36 -22.55 -17.29
N GLU A 127 -5.97 -21.52 -18.06
CA GLU A 127 -6.79 -20.73 -19.00
C GLU A 127 -8.10 -20.06 -18.51
N SER A 128 -8.13 -18.73 -18.51
CA SER A 128 -8.72 -17.97 -19.63
C SER A 128 -8.51 -16.45 -19.46
N ASP A 129 -8.08 -15.84 -20.55
CA ASP A 129 -7.77 -14.41 -20.77
C ASP A 129 -8.94 -13.45 -20.57
N GLU A 130 -8.67 -12.22 -20.11
CA GLU A 130 -9.16 -11.02 -20.79
C GLU A 130 -8.29 -9.79 -20.48
N SER A 131 -7.61 -9.31 -21.53
CA SER A 131 -6.79 -8.11 -21.51
C SER A 131 -7.65 -6.83 -21.52
N THR A 132 -7.80 -6.16 -20.39
CA THR A 132 -8.13 -4.72 -20.40
C THR A 132 -6.85 -3.89 -20.45
N VAL A 133 -6.55 -3.43 -21.66
CA VAL A 133 -5.50 -2.46 -21.96
C VAL A 133 -5.73 -1.18 -21.15
N TYR A 134 -4.74 -0.85 -20.33
CA TYR A 134 -4.60 0.40 -19.59
C TYR A 134 -4.40 1.57 -20.57
N ILE A 135 -5.46 2.34 -20.81
CA ILE A 135 -5.32 3.65 -21.49
C ILE A 135 -4.85 4.66 -20.45
N GLY A 136 -3.54 4.77 -20.33
CA GLY A 136 -2.88 5.86 -19.63
C GLY A 136 -1.79 6.42 -20.51
N SER A 137 -2.12 7.39 -21.37
CA SER A 137 -1.21 8.38 -21.98
C SER A 137 -1.95 9.27 -22.98
N LEU A 138 -2.66 10.28 -22.51
CA LEU A 138 -2.83 11.52 -23.29
C LEU A 138 -2.82 12.70 -22.32
N PHE A 139 -2.17 13.78 -22.75
CA PHE A 139 -2.03 15.09 -22.11
C PHE A 139 -0.82 15.25 -21.17
N GLY A 140 0.35 15.21 -21.79
CA GLY A 140 1.50 16.03 -21.39
C GLY A 140 2.18 16.56 -22.65
N SER A 141 1.98 17.85 -22.92
CA SER A 141 2.98 18.84 -23.39
C SER A 141 2.37 19.92 -24.28
N ASP A 142 2.43 21.13 -23.74
CA ASP A 142 2.91 22.36 -24.38
C ASP A 142 2.05 23.02 -25.47
N ASP A 143 1.46 24.16 -25.11
CA ASP A 143 1.56 25.35 -25.96
C ASP A 143 1.72 26.61 -25.11
N ASN A 144 2.84 27.27 -25.38
CA ASN A 144 3.30 28.56 -24.89
C ASN A 144 2.80 29.64 -25.85
N SER A 145 1.92 30.54 -25.38
CA SER A 145 1.73 31.92 -25.90
C SER A 145 0.92 32.75 -24.92
#